data_AF-A0A8T4KML9-F1
#
_entry.id   AF-A0A8T4KML9-F1
#
_cell.length_a   1.000
_cell.length_b   1.000
_cell.length_c   1.000
_cell.angle_alpha   90.00
_cell.angle_beta   90.00
_cell.angle_gamma   90.00
#
_symmetry.space_group_name_H-M   'P 1'
#
loop_
_entity.id
_entity.type
_entity.pdbx_description
1 polymer ?
#
loop_
_entity_poly.entity_id
_entity_poly.type
_entity_poly.pdbx_seq_one_letter_code
_entity_poly.pdbx_strand_id
1 'polypeptide(L)'
;MAKGTPSFGKHQTISHINCKRCGRHSYHIKMQKCSACGYPRAKIRQEAWRRKLTNRSARKAVKVLHMKQKTTRRGRPGSYR
;
A
#
# COMPACT_ATOMS: atom_id res chain seq x y z
N MET A 1 11.47 -4.42 -35.99
CA MET A 1 10.46 -4.26 -34.91
C MET A 1 9.84 -2.87 -35.04
N ALA A 2 8.55 -2.78 -35.37
CA ALA A 2 7.85 -1.50 -35.43
C ALA A 2 7.35 -1.08 -34.02
N LYS A 3 7.50 0.20 -33.67
CA LYS A 3 6.96 0.77 -32.44
C LYS A 3 5.47 1.11 -32.62
N GLY A 4 4.75 1.30 -31.51
CA GLY A 4 3.34 1.73 -31.54
C GLY A 4 2.35 0.59 -31.75
N THR A 5 1.25 0.85 -32.45
CA THR A 5 0.15 -0.09 -32.75
C THR A 5 0.59 -1.54 -33.06
N PRO A 6 1.55 -1.79 -33.97
CA PRO A 6 1.97 -3.16 -34.30
C PRO A 6 2.61 -3.92 -33.12
N SER A 7 3.15 -3.22 -32.11
CA SER A 7 3.74 -3.84 -30.92
C SER A 7 2.73 -4.16 -29.83
N PHE A 8 1.66 -3.35 -29.69
CA PHE A 8 0.68 -3.51 -28.60
C PHE A 8 -0.10 -4.83 -28.68
N GLY A 9 -0.30 -5.41 -29.87
CA GLY A 9 -0.94 -6.72 -30.02
C GLY A 9 -0.18 -7.87 -29.33
N LYS A 10 1.11 -7.68 -29.02
CA LYS A 10 1.94 -8.68 -28.32
C LYS A 10 1.91 -8.52 -26.79
N HIS A 11 1.26 -7.48 -26.26
CA HIS A 11 1.27 -7.15 -24.82
C HIS A 11 0.16 -7.88 -24.04
N GLN A 12 0.07 -9.21 -24.18
CA GLN A 12 -0.94 -10.03 -23.49
C GLN A 12 -0.50 -10.52 -22.10
N THR A 13 0.81 -10.55 -21.83
CA THR A 13 1.34 -11.15 -20.61
C THR A 13 1.12 -10.26 -19.38
N ILE A 14 0.53 -10.82 -18.35
CA ILE A 14 0.28 -10.12 -17.08
C ILE A 14 1.54 -10.13 -16.22
N SER A 15 2.03 -8.94 -15.83
CA SER A 15 3.23 -8.80 -14.97
C SER A 15 2.91 -8.70 -13.47
N HIS A 16 1.75 -8.15 -13.14
CA HIS A 16 1.34 -7.86 -11.77
C HIS A 16 0.01 -8.54 -11.46
N ILE A 17 -0.21 -8.89 -10.19
CA ILE A 17 -1.50 -9.36 -9.66
C ILE A 17 -1.82 -8.64 -8.34
N ASN A 18 -2.99 -8.93 -7.77
CA ASN A 18 -3.40 -8.38 -6.49
C ASN A 18 -2.54 -8.90 -5.33
N CYS A 19 -1.99 -7.97 -4.54
CA CYS A 19 -1.18 -8.31 -3.38
C CYS A 19 -2.05 -8.66 -2.17
N LYS A 20 -1.84 -9.85 -1.58
CA LYS A 20 -2.56 -10.34 -0.39
C LYS A 20 -2.49 -9.40 0.83
N ARG A 21 -1.40 -8.66 1.00
CA ARG A 21 -1.24 -7.74 2.14
C ARG A 21 -1.94 -6.40 1.94
N CYS A 22 -1.76 -5.77 0.77
CA CYS A 22 -2.21 -4.38 0.57
C CYS A 22 -3.44 -4.25 -0.34
N GLY A 23 -3.88 -5.33 -1.00
CA GLY A 23 -5.03 -5.35 -1.90
C GLY A 23 -4.86 -4.49 -3.16
N ARG A 24 -3.63 -4.14 -3.54
CA ARG A 24 -3.32 -3.38 -4.77
C ARG A 24 -2.83 -4.34 -5.85
N HIS A 25 -3.13 -4.05 -7.11
CA HIS A 25 -2.59 -4.75 -8.28
C HIS A 25 -1.11 -4.39 -8.49
N SER A 26 -0.26 -4.95 -7.64
CA SER A 26 1.13 -4.50 -7.48
C SER A 26 2.09 -5.63 -7.11
N TYR A 27 1.59 -6.86 -6.99
CA TYR A 27 2.44 -8.02 -6.73
C TYR A 27 3.02 -8.52 -8.04
N HIS A 28 4.34 -8.44 -8.19
CA HIS A 28 5.03 -8.86 -9.39
C HIS A 28 5.21 -10.39 -9.38
N ILE A 29 4.76 -11.06 -10.44
CA ILE A 29 4.74 -12.53 -10.50
C ILE A 29 6.17 -13.10 -10.54
N LYS A 30 7.00 -12.66 -11.51
CA LYS A 30 8.38 -13.16 -11.65
C LYS A 30 9.29 -12.85 -10.45
N MET A 31 9.25 -11.62 -9.93
CA MET A 31 10.08 -11.19 -8.79
C MET A 31 9.50 -11.56 -7.42
N GLN A 32 8.29 -12.13 -7.40
CA GLN A 32 7.55 -12.50 -6.18
C GLN A 32 7.48 -11.39 -5.12
N LYS A 33 7.43 -10.12 -5.55
CA LYS A 33 7.52 -8.96 -4.66
C LYS A 33 6.47 -7.91 -5.00
N CYS A 34 5.87 -7.33 -3.97
CA CYS A 34 4.95 -6.21 -4.12
C CYS A 34 5.70 -4.88 -4.24
N SER A 35 5.46 -4.14 -5.33
CA SER A 35 6.05 -2.81 -5.58
C SER A 35 5.50 -1.73 -4.64
N ALA A 36 4.27 -1.92 -4.14
CA ALA A 36 3.61 -1.00 -3.23
C ALA A 36 4.05 -1.20 -1.77
N CYS A 37 3.80 -2.37 -1.19
CA CYS A 37 4.02 -2.62 0.25
C CYS A 37 5.28 -3.42 0.57
N GLY A 38 5.98 -3.98 -0.43
CA GLY A 38 7.19 -4.77 -0.21
C GLY A 38 6.97 -6.22 0.24
N TYR A 39 5.74 -6.72 0.32
CA TYR A 39 5.43 -8.14 0.55
C TYR A 39 6.29 -9.03 -0.37
N PRO A 40 6.97 -10.09 0.12
CA PRO A 40 6.78 -10.77 1.41
C PRO A 40 7.49 -10.18 2.63
N ARG A 41 8.37 -9.18 2.48
CA ARG A 41 9.14 -8.60 3.60
C ARG A 41 8.24 -8.21 4.77
N ALA A 42 8.63 -8.43 6.02
CA ALA A 42 7.78 -8.15 7.18
C ALA A 42 7.42 -6.65 7.28
N LYS A 43 8.42 -5.78 7.13
CA LYS A 43 8.23 -4.32 7.17
C LYS A 43 7.51 -3.83 5.91
N ILE A 44 6.57 -2.91 6.10
CA ILE A 44 5.94 -2.19 4.99
C ILE A 44 6.99 -1.29 4.34
N ARG A 45 7.12 -1.41 3.02
CA ARG A 45 7.96 -0.50 2.23
C ARG A 45 7.43 0.93 2.37
N GLN A 46 8.22 1.78 3.02
CA GLN A 46 7.98 3.21 3.14
C GLN A 46 9.29 3.93 2.85
N GLU A 47 9.26 4.89 1.94
CA GLU A 47 10.41 5.69 1.54
C GLU A 47 10.04 7.17 1.70
N ALA A 48 10.95 7.99 2.24
CA ALA A 48 10.65 9.39 2.55
C ALA A 48 10.19 10.20 1.32
N TRP A 49 10.78 9.93 0.16
CA TRP A 49 10.40 10.56 -1.12
C TRP A 49 8.99 10.16 -1.60
N ARG A 50 8.40 9.07 -1.08
CA ARG A 50 7.04 8.59 -1.42
C ARG A 50 5.95 9.13 -0.49
N ARG A 51 6.13 10.32 0.08
CA ARG A 51 5.23 10.95 1.08
C ARG A 51 3.74 10.88 0.72
N LYS A 52 3.37 11.15 -0.54
CA LYS A 52 1.97 11.07 -1.02
C LYS A 52 1.38 9.65 -0.90
N LEU A 53 2.18 8.62 -1.19
CA LEU A 53 1.75 7.21 -1.10
C LEU A 53 1.69 6.73 0.35
N THR A 54 2.61 7.19 1.20
CA THR A 54 2.57 6.95 2.63
C THR A 54 1.27 7.52 3.22
N ASN A 55 0.90 8.75 2.88
CA ASN A 55 -0.35 9.38 3.31
C ASN A 55 -1.60 8.62 2.83
N ARG A 56 -1.62 8.13 1.58
CA ARG A 56 -2.71 7.30 1.06
C ARG A 56 -2.80 5.93 1.73
N SER A 57 -1.69 5.40 2.23
CA SER A 57 -1.63 4.07 2.86
C SER A 57 -1.95 4.12 4.36
N ALA A 58 -1.53 5.18 5.06
CA ALA A 58 -1.86 5.46 6.45
C ALA A 58 -3.36 5.66 6.69
N ARG A 59 -4.10 6.03 5.63
CA ARG A 59 -5.56 6.23 5.64
C ARG A 59 -6.37 5.05 5.11
N LYS A 60 -5.79 3.86 4.93
CA LYS A 60 -6.65 2.66 4.93
C LYS A 60 -7.12 2.49 6.36
N ALA A 61 -8.23 3.15 6.66
CA ALA A 61 -9.02 2.99 7.86
C ALA A 61 -9.44 1.52 7.97
N VAL A 62 -8.52 0.68 8.46
CA VAL A 62 -8.95 -0.36 9.38
C VAL A 62 -9.70 0.44 10.42
N LYS A 63 -11.02 0.23 10.46
CA LYS A 63 -11.87 0.60 11.58
C LYS A 63 -11.12 0.08 12.81
N VAL A 64 -10.30 0.94 13.43
CA VAL A 64 -9.44 0.56 14.55
C VAL A 64 -10.36 0.47 15.75
N LEU A 65 -11.19 -0.57 15.76
CA LEU A 65 -12.12 -0.88 16.83
C LEU A 65 -11.34 -0.94 18.16
N HIS A 66 -10.11 -1.45 18.12
CA HIS A 66 -9.26 -1.58 19.30
C HIS A 66 -8.55 -0.27 19.74
N MET A 67 -8.18 0.66 18.83
CA MET A 67 -7.55 1.93 19.27
C MET A 67 -8.58 2.99 19.68
N LYS A 68 -9.80 2.93 19.16
CA LYS A 68 -10.87 3.88 19.51
C LYS A 68 -11.32 3.73 20.98
N GLN A 69 -11.12 2.55 21.59
CA GLN A 69 -11.31 2.33 23.03
C GLN A 69 -10.19 2.92 23.90
N LYS A 70 -8.97 3.08 23.37
CA LYS A 70 -7.80 3.55 24.15
C LYS A 70 -7.65 5.08 24.14
N THR A 71 -8.00 5.76 23.04
CA THR A 71 -7.88 7.23 22.95
C THR A 71 -9.04 7.99 23.61
N THR A 72 -10.24 7.40 23.64
CA THR A 72 -11.43 8.03 24.25
C THR A 72 -11.44 7.91 25.77
N ARG A 73 -10.69 6.96 26.36
CA ARG A 73 -10.68 6.71 27.82
C ARG A 73 -9.42 7.19 28.56
N ARG A 74 -8.35 7.63 27.88
CA ARG A 74 -7.06 7.95 28.55
C ARG A 74 -6.44 9.31 28.19
N GLY A 75 -7.16 10.19 27.50
CA GLY A 75 -6.55 11.33 26.80
C GLY A 75 -7.21 12.70 26.99
N ARG A 76 -7.84 13.01 28.13
CA ARG A 76 -8.18 14.40 28.46
C ARG A 76 -7.56 14.77 29.81
N PRO A 77 -6.28 15.17 29.87
CA PRO A 77 -5.83 15.94 31.03
C PRO A 77 -6.60 17.26 31.02
N GLY A 78 -7.15 17.62 32.17
CA GLY A 78 -7.94 18.84 32.37
C GLY A 78 -7.20 20.06 31.83
N SER A 79 -7.92 20.89 31.11
CA SER A 79 -7.56 22.27 30.84
C SER A 79 -7.46 23.01 32.18
N TYR A 80 -6.26 23.17 32.71
CA TYR A 80 -5.95 24.11 33.78
C TYR A 80 -5.09 25.24 33.21
N ARG A 81 -5.75 26.13 32.48
CA ARG A 81 -5.58 27.59 32.41
C ARG A 81 -6.30 28.09 31.16
#